data_AF-A0A5B2W3T7-F1
#
_entry.id   AF-A0A5B2W3T7-F1
#
_cell.length_a   1.000
_cell.length_b   1.000
_cell.length_c   1.000
_cell.angle_alpha   90.00
_cell.angle_beta   90.00
_cell.angle_gamma   90.00
#
_symmetry.space_group_name_H-M   'P 1'
#
loop_
_entity.id
_entity.type
_entity.pdbx_description
1 polymer ?
#
loop_
_entity_poly.entity_id
_entity_poly.type
_entity_poly.pdbx_seq_one_letter_code
_entity_poly.pdbx_strand_id
1 'polypeptide(L)'
;MRKITCLLIPAILLGFSCHPTGDAANTGNIAAADSAAVTDAYQPLLSRYRDVSFDTLPVFPADTPDDTTYQFHGHLLDSTAVQLLVKDVGGETHTRHDGFFACYKFSMDSGRIGLITRVPSEYLSSSIQLFILDPRQQKITDHVELAEDFGDAGDAMTKTAWLFRNRQLQLQTFQRIHFSHDNSVDNENDTTVEQSDSYHLIGFSKPQNDTLSSDSLLLVKRFMHLAQQ
;
A
#
# COMPACT_ATOMS: atom_id res chain seq x y z
N MET A 1 64.27 25.55 49.27
CA MET A 1 64.90 24.23 49.06
C MET A 1 64.91 23.92 47.57
N ARG A 2 66.09 23.55 47.03
CA ARG A 2 66.41 22.61 45.91
C ARG A 2 65.26 22.24 44.92
N LYS A 3 65.41 22.11 43.60
CA LYS A 3 66.48 22.15 42.59
C LYS A 3 65.78 22.07 41.21
N ILE A 4 66.18 22.92 40.26
CA ILE A 4 66.61 22.63 38.87
C ILE A 4 66.22 21.26 38.28
N THR A 5 65.68 21.21 37.04
CA THR A 5 66.28 20.51 35.87
C THR A 5 65.64 20.97 34.55
N CYS A 6 66.43 21.61 33.69
CA CYS A 6 66.22 21.73 32.24
C CYS A 6 66.59 20.42 31.55
N LEU A 7 65.94 20.08 30.42
CA LEU A 7 66.64 19.39 29.34
C LEU A 7 66.10 19.79 27.96
N LEU A 8 67.06 20.06 27.07
CA LEU A 8 66.97 20.50 25.68
C LEU A 8 66.89 19.28 24.70
N ILE A 9 66.12 19.43 23.59
CA ILE A 9 66.47 19.36 22.12
C ILE A 9 67.37 18.17 21.65
N PRO A 10 67.20 17.47 20.47
CA PRO A 10 66.96 18.02 19.10
C PRO A 10 66.09 17.26 18.05
N ALA A 11 65.69 18.05 17.04
CA ALA A 11 65.66 17.88 15.57
C ALA A 11 65.50 16.51 14.87
N ILE A 12 64.73 16.48 13.76
CA ILE A 12 65.21 16.24 12.37
C ILE A 12 64.08 16.46 11.35
N LEU A 13 64.40 17.17 10.26
CA LEU A 13 63.64 17.38 9.02
C LEU A 13 63.53 16.10 8.17
N LEU A 14 62.39 15.88 7.51
CA LEU A 14 62.19 15.37 6.13
C LEU A 14 60.70 15.71 5.80
N GLY A 15 60.29 16.49 4.80
CA GLY A 15 60.87 16.83 3.52
C GLY A 15 60.45 15.80 2.46
N PHE A 16 59.19 15.79 1.99
CA PHE A 16 58.81 15.32 0.64
C PHE A 16 57.45 15.89 0.22
N SER A 17 57.48 16.71 -0.82
CA SER A 17 56.34 17.04 -1.68
C SER A 17 56.01 15.82 -2.53
N CYS A 18 54.74 15.44 -2.60
CA CYS A 18 54.27 14.54 -3.65
C CYS A 18 52.84 14.95 -4.04
N HIS A 19 52.73 15.64 -5.17
CA HIS A 19 51.54 15.58 -6.01
C HIS A 19 51.49 14.19 -6.66
N PRO A 20 50.35 13.50 -6.63
CA PRO A 20 50.01 12.57 -7.67
C PRO A 20 48.78 13.07 -8.43
N THR A 21 49.03 13.43 -9.70
CA THR A 21 48.32 12.90 -10.87
C THR A 21 46.82 12.65 -10.68
N GLY A 22 46.03 13.57 -11.23
CA GLY A 22 44.73 13.20 -11.76
C GLY A 22 44.94 12.23 -12.92
N ASP A 23 44.32 11.06 -12.79
CA ASP A 23 43.95 10.20 -13.92
C ASP A 23 42.72 9.35 -13.55
N ALA A 24 41.73 9.43 -14.45
CA ALA A 24 40.78 8.41 -14.89
C ALA A 24 39.92 7.60 -13.89
N ALA A 25 38.60 7.84 -13.97
CA ALA A 25 37.56 6.80 -14.17
C ALA A 25 36.24 7.53 -14.52
N ASN A 26 35.97 7.82 -15.78
CA ASN A 26 35.16 7.00 -16.69
C ASN A 26 33.99 6.23 -16.03
N THR A 27 32.79 6.67 -16.40
CA THR A 27 31.54 5.89 -16.59
C THR A 27 31.03 5.00 -15.46
N GLY A 28 30.00 5.51 -14.82
CA GLY A 28 28.85 4.73 -14.37
C GLY A 28 27.70 5.71 -14.17
N ASN A 29 27.01 6.14 -15.25
CA ASN A 29 25.68 5.61 -15.50
C ASN A 29 25.26 4.61 -14.43
N ILE A 30 24.71 5.10 -13.32
CA ILE A 30 23.79 4.30 -12.52
C ILE A 30 22.57 4.15 -13.43
N ALA A 31 22.70 3.16 -14.29
CA ALA A 31 21.72 2.79 -15.25
C ALA A 31 20.41 2.57 -14.50
N ALA A 32 19.34 3.08 -15.10
CA ALA A 32 17.98 2.62 -14.92
C ALA A 32 17.89 1.13 -15.33
N ALA A 33 18.60 0.27 -14.60
CA ALA A 33 18.79 -1.14 -14.86
C ALA A 33 18.40 -1.94 -13.62
N ASP A 34 17.16 -1.72 -13.16
CA ASP A 34 16.43 -2.75 -12.39
C ASP A 34 14.91 -2.70 -12.66
N SER A 35 14.48 -1.99 -13.71
CA SER A 35 13.06 -1.79 -14.07
C SER A 35 12.63 -2.54 -15.33
N ALA A 36 13.49 -3.33 -15.97
CA ALA A 36 13.29 -3.75 -17.36
C ALA A 36 12.99 -5.25 -17.58
N ALA A 37 12.44 -5.95 -16.60
CA ALA A 37 11.95 -7.32 -16.78
C ALA A 37 10.57 -7.51 -16.15
N VAL A 38 9.62 -6.68 -16.57
CA VAL A 38 8.19 -6.95 -16.37
C VAL A 38 7.68 -7.65 -17.64
N THR A 39 7.69 -8.98 -17.59
CA THR A 39 6.55 -9.88 -17.91
C THR A 39 5.67 -9.58 -19.13
N ASP A 40 6.02 -10.12 -20.31
CA ASP A 40 5.15 -10.12 -21.51
C ASP A 40 3.69 -10.53 -21.21
N ALA A 41 3.48 -11.49 -20.29
CA ALA A 41 2.15 -12.00 -19.96
C ALA A 41 1.26 -11.01 -19.17
N TYR A 42 1.85 -10.14 -18.34
CA TYR A 42 1.09 -9.18 -17.52
C TYR A 42 1.05 -7.78 -18.13
N GLN A 43 1.85 -7.48 -19.17
CA GLN A 43 1.81 -6.17 -19.83
C GLN A 43 0.41 -5.75 -20.29
N PRO A 44 -0.41 -6.63 -20.91
CA PRO A 44 -1.77 -6.27 -21.27
C PRO A 44 -2.61 -5.84 -20.06
N LEU A 45 -2.51 -6.55 -18.93
CA LEU A 45 -3.20 -6.19 -17.68
C LEU A 45 -2.68 -4.85 -17.14
N LEU A 46 -1.36 -4.69 -17.03
CA LEU A 46 -0.73 -3.50 -16.46
C LEU A 46 -1.03 -2.23 -17.27
N SER A 47 -1.19 -2.35 -18.59
CA SER A 47 -1.57 -1.23 -19.46
C SER A 47 -2.96 -0.65 -19.16
N ARG A 48 -3.81 -1.38 -18.43
CA ARG A 48 -5.14 -0.92 -18.01
C ARG A 48 -5.11 -0.05 -16.75
N TYR A 49 -4.04 -0.08 -15.98
CA TYR A 49 -3.93 0.68 -14.73
C TYR A 49 -3.23 2.01 -14.95
N ARG A 50 -3.72 3.06 -14.27
CA ARG A 50 -3.08 4.38 -14.27
C ARG A 50 -1.95 4.41 -13.25
N ASP A 51 -0.80 4.98 -13.59
CA ASP A 51 0.26 5.18 -12.60
C ASP A 51 -0.18 6.21 -11.54
N VAL A 52 0.14 5.94 -10.27
CA VAL A 52 -0.11 6.85 -9.16
C VAL A 52 1.13 6.98 -8.27
N SER A 53 1.34 8.18 -7.73
CA SER A 53 2.31 8.46 -6.68
C SER A 53 1.61 9.20 -5.55
N PHE A 54 1.94 8.84 -4.32
CA PHE A 54 1.27 9.38 -3.13
C PHE A 54 2.20 9.32 -1.92
N ASP A 55 2.04 10.29 -1.03
CA ASP A 55 2.57 10.21 0.34
C ASP A 55 1.59 9.40 1.22
N THR A 56 0.31 9.79 1.13
CA THR A 56 -0.83 9.06 1.70
C THR A 56 -1.94 9.05 0.65
N LEU A 57 -2.52 7.88 0.41
CA LEU A 57 -3.68 7.70 -0.46
C LEU A 57 -4.87 7.23 0.39
N PRO A 58 -5.87 8.09 0.64
CA PRO A 58 -7.12 7.66 1.24
C PRO A 58 -7.94 6.85 0.21
N VAL A 59 -8.57 5.79 0.69
CA VAL A 59 -9.35 4.84 -0.12
C VAL A 59 -10.69 4.67 0.56
N PHE A 60 -11.73 5.20 -0.09
CA PHE A 60 -13.11 5.17 0.37
C PHE A 60 -13.94 4.28 -0.55
N PRO A 61 -14.96 3.61 0.00
CA PRO A 61 -15.97 2.98 -0.82
C PRO A 61 -16.83 4.10 -1.39
N ALA A 62 -16.89 4.19 -2.71
CA ALA A 62 -17.71 5.15 -3.42
C ALA A 62 -18.29 4.41 -4.62
N ASP A 63 -19.61 4.43 -4.75
CA ASP A 63 -20.35 3.60 -5.70
C ASP A 63 -20.98 4.42 -6.84
N THR A 64 -21.19 5.72 -6.63
CA THR A 64 -21.83 6.61 -7.61
C THR A 64 -20.88 7.66 -8.19
N PRO A 65 -20.98 7.97 -9.51
CA PRO A 65 -20.17 9.02 -10.15
C PRO A 65 -20.34 10.43 -9.56
N ASP A 66 -21.49 10.67 -8.92
CA ASP A 66 -21.81 11.94 -8.28
C ASP A 66 -21.16 12.09 -6.89
N ASP A 67 -20.63 10.99 -6.34
CA ASP A 67 -19.84 11.03 -5.12
C ASP A 67 -18.49 11.67 -5.39
N THR A 68 -18.20 12.76 -4.68
CA THR A 68 -16.91 13.44 -4.71
C THR A 68 -15.71 12.55 -4.36
N THR A 69 -15.96 11.40 -3.72
CA THR A 69 -14.98 10.38 -3.35
C THR A 69 -14.86 9.24 -4.38
N TYR A 70 -15.55 9.32 -5.53
CA TYR A 70 -15.55 8.35 -6.63
C TYR A 70 -14.25 8.34 -7.46
N GLN A 71 -13.11 8.20 -6.79
CA GLN A 71 -11.77 8.28 -7.39
C GLN A 71 -11.33 6.95 -8.01
N PHE A 72 -12.00 5.84 -7.69
CA PHE A 72 -11.62 4.47 -8.05
C PHE A 72 -12.50 3.85 -9.15
N HIS A 73 -13.00 4.65 -10.11
CA HIS A 73 -13.80 4.15 -11.23
C HIS A 73 -13.07 3.20 -12.19
N GLY A 74 -11.77 3.43 -12.39
CA GLY A 74 -10.88 2.59 -13.19
C GLY A 74 -11.30 2.31 -14.64
N HIS A 75 -10.62 1.35 -15.25
CA HIS A 75 -10.91 0.81 -16.58
C HIS A 75 -11.46 -0.61 -16.45
N LEU A 76 -12.61 -0.89 -17.07
CA LEU A 76 -13.22 -2.22 -17.06
C LEU A 76 -12.22 -3.28 -17.58
N LEU A 77 -12.02 -4.34 -16.81
CA LEU A 77 -11.18 -5.47 -17.16
C LEU A 77 -11.99 -6.52 -17.92
N ASP A 78 -11.38 -7.11 -18.95
CA ASP A 78 -11.94 -8.27 -19.63
C ASP A 78 -11.70 -9.56 -18.83
N SER A 79 -12.38 -10.64 -19.19
CA SER A 79 -12.29 -11.92 -18.48
C SER A 79 -10.87 -12.47 -18.41
N THR A 80 -10.04 -12.21 -19.42
CA THR A 80 -8.64 -12.68 -19.45
C THR A 80 -7.80 -11.93 -18.42
N ALA A 81 -7.96 -10.61 -18.35
CA ALA A 81 -7.31 -9.76 -17.37
C ALA A 81 -7.77 -10.11 -15.93
N VAL A 82 -9.07 -10.37 -15.73
CA VAL A 82 -9.61 -10.81 -14.43
C VAL A 82 -9.02 -12.15 -14.01
N GLN A 83 -8.91 -13.12 -14.93
CA GLN A 83 -8.29 -14.42 -14.62
C GLN A 83 -6.84 -14.26 -14.13
N LEU A 84 -6.07 -13.33 -14.68
CA LEU A 84 -4.71 -13.05 -14.20
C LEU A 84 -4.69 -12.50 -12.76
N LEU A 85 -5.72 -11.75 -12.34
CA LEU A 85 -5.80 -11.21 -10.99
C LEU A 85 -6.19 -12.27 -9.96
N VAL A 86 -7.22 -13.07 -10.23
CA VAL A 86 -7.87 -13.92 -9.22
C VAL A 86 -7.35 -15.36 -9.17
N LYS A 87 -6.66 -15.82 -10.23
CA LYS A 87 -6.21 -17.22 -10.37
C LYS A 87 -5.36 -17.69 -9.18
N ASP A 88 -4.48 -16.84 -8.69
CA ASP A 88 -3.47 -17.22 -7.70
C ASP A 88 -3.89 -16.89 -6.25
N VAL A 89 -5.02 -16.22 -6.08
CA VAL A 89 -5.48 -15.69 -4.79
C VAL A 89 -6.50 -16.60 -4.11
N GLY A 90 -6.88 -17.71 -4.75
CA GLY A 90 -7.58 -18.83 -4.13
C GLY A 90 -8.89 -18.43 -3.46
N GLY A 91 -9.87 -17.99 -4.25
CA GLY A 91 -11.23 -17.76 -3.76
C GLY A 91 -12.26 -18.23 -4.76
N GLU A 92 -13.07 -19.23 -4.39
CA GLU A 92 -14.33 -19.60 -5.08
C GLU A 92 -15.35 -18.44 -5.07
N THR A 93 -15.03 -17.31 -4.45
CA THR A 93 -15.87 -16.13 -4.27
C THR A 93 -16.06 -15.28 -5.52
N HIS A 94 -15.25 -15.46 -6.57
CA HIS A 94 -15.31 -14.64 -7.79
C HIS A 94 -15.85 -15.45 -8.98
N THR A 95 -17.04 -16.01 -8.85
CA THR A 95 -17.78 -16.62 -9.97
C THR A 95 -18.25 -15.58 -11.00
N ARG A 96 -18.23 -14.29 -10.60
CA ARG A 96 -18.48 -13.14 -11.46
C ARG A 96 -17.18 -12.63 -12.06
N HIS A 97 -17.12 -12.57 -13.39
CA HIS A 97 -16.01 -12.00 -14.15
C HIS A 97 -16.30 -10.57 -14.64
N ASP A 98 -17.49 -10.06 -14.39
CA ASP A 98 -17.91 -8.69 -14.63
C ASP A 98 -17.58 -7.81 -13.41
N GLY A 99 -17.59 -6.49 -13.60
CA GLY A 99 -17.48 -5.54 -12.48
C GLY A 99 -16.08 -5.37 -11.87
N PHE A 100 -15.02 -5.79 -12.57
CA PHE A 100 -13.63 -5.49 -12.21
C PHE A 100 -13.12 -4.27 -12.96
N PHE A 101 -12.55 -3.30 -12.24
CA PHE A 101 -12.00 -2.10 -12.83
C PHE A 101 -10.57 -1.84 -12.35
N ALA A 102 -9.64 -1.70 -13.29
CA ALA A 102 -8.26 -1.32 -13.02
C ALA A 102 -8.17 0.17 -12.68
N CYS A 103 -7.88 0.52 -11.42
CA CYS A 103 -7.87 1.91 -10.97
C CYS A 103 -6.46 2.49 -11.08
N TYR A 104 -5.52 1.98 -10.28
CA TYR A 104 -4.17 2.52 -10.16
C TYR A 104 -3.10 1.45 -10.02
N LYS A 105 -1.89 1.72 -10.50
CA LYS A 105 -0.68 0.93 -10.25
C LYS A 105 0.43 1.79 -9.67
N PHE A 106 1.26 1.20 -8.83
CA PHE A 106 2.43 1.86 -8.25
C PHE A 106 3.49 0.83 -7.86
N SER A 107 4.77 1.23 -7.84
CA SER A 107 5.83 0.40 -7.29
C SER A 107 5.68 0.32 -5.77
N MET A 108 5.54 -0.87 -5.20
CA MET A 108 5.54 -1.06 -3.75
C MET A 108 6.96 -0.99 -3.19
N ASP A 109 7.88 -1.64 -3.90
CA ASP A 109 9.33 -1.64 -3.67
C ASP A 109 10.05 -2.01 -4.99
N SER A 110 11.36 -2.33 -4.91
CA SER A 110 12.16 -2.71 -6.08
C SER A 110 11.72 -4.00 -6.77
N GLY A 111 10.91 -4.83 -6.14
CA GLY A 111 10.53 -6.15 -6.63
C GLY A 111 9.03 -6.37 -6.81
N ARG A 112 8.16 -5.44 -6.39
CA ARG A 112 6.70 -5.65 -6.38
C ARG A 112 5.91 -4.44 -6.87
N ILE A 113 4.80 -4.73 -7.53
CA ILE A 113 3.85 -3.74 -8.05
C ILE A 113 2.53 -3.90 -7.32
N GLY A 114 2.00 -2.80 -6.80
CA GLY A 114 0.66 -2.72 -6.23
C GLY A 114 -0.35 -2.36 -7.30
N LEU A 115 -1.45 -3.11 -7.37
CA LEU A 115 -2.57 -2.88 -8.28
C LEU A 115 -3.83 -2.61 -7.46
N ILE A 116 -4.33 -1.37 -7.51
CA ILE A 116 -5.60 -1.00 -6.90
C ILE A 116 -6.70 -1.27 -7.89
N THR A 117 -7.61 -2.16 -7.51
CA THR A 117 -8.66 -2.68 -8.37
C THR A 117 -9.98 -2.57 -7.63
N ARG A 118 -10.98 -2.00 -8.29
CA ARG A 118 -12.37 -2.12 -7.85
C ARG A 118 -12.89 -3.47 -8.30
N VAL A 119 -13.48 -4.25 -7.39
CA VAL A 119 -13.97 -5.59 -7.66
C VAL A 119 -15.45 -5.71 -7.26
N PRO A 120 -16.17 -6.70 -7.77
CA PRO A 120 -17.53 -7.01 -7.32
C PRO A 120 -17.55 -7.32 -5.82
N SER A 121 -18.55 -6.77 -5.14
CA SER A 121 -18.99 -7.18 -3.80
C SER A 121 -20.32 -7.94 -3.90
N GLU A 122 -20.96 -8.19 -2.76
CA GLU A 122 -22.19 -8.97 -2.65
C GLU A 122 -23.34 -8.39 -3.48
N TYR A 123 -23.50 -7.06 -3.46
CA TYR A 123 -24.58 -6.36 -4.16
C TYR A 123 -24.13 -5.53 -5.36
N LEU A 124 -22.99 -4.83 -5.25
CA LEU A 124 -22.43 -3.94 -6.28
C LEU A 124 -20.90 -4.04 -6.30
N SER A 125 -20.23 -3.47 -7.30
CA SER A 125 -18.76 -3.35 -7.33
C SER A 125 -18.25 -2.23 -6.41
N SER A 126 -18.52 -2.33 -5.11
CA SER A 126 -18.14 -1.36 -4.08
C SER A 126 -16.76 -1.66 -3.45
N SER A 127 -16.31 -2.92 -3.47
CA SER A 127 -15.03 -3.35 -2.92
C SER A 127 -13.84 -2.76 -3.70
N ILE A 128 -12.89 -2.17 -2.98
CA ILE A 128 -11.59 -1.74 -3.51
C ILE A 128 -10.50 -2.61 -2.88
N GLN A 129 -9.73 -3.31 -3.70
CA GLN A 129 -8.67 -4.20 -3.26
C GLN A 129 -7.29 -3.77 -3.79
N LEU A 130 -6.26 -4.05 -3.01
CA LEU A 130 -4.86 -3.97 -3.43
C LEU A 130 -4.35 -5.38 -3.71
N PHE A 131 -4.09 -5.68 -4.98
CA PHE A 131 -3.39 -6.89 -5.40
C PHE A 131 -1.88 -6.62 -5.47
N ILE A 132 -1.08 -7.59 -5.04
CA ILE A 132 0.39 -7.51 -5.04
C ILE A 132 0.93 -8.41 -6.15
N LEU A 133 1.48 -7.80 -7.20
CA LEU A 133 2.12 -8.51 -8.29
C LEU A 133 3.63 -8.64 -8.02
N ASP A 134 4.14 -9.87 -8.05
CA ASP A 134 5.57 -10.15 -8.20
C ASP A 134 5.87 -10.40 -9.69
N PRO A 135 6.47 -9.42 -10.41
CA PRO A 135 6.82 -9.57 -11.81
C PRO A 135 7.88 -10.64 -12.08
N ARG A 136 8.72 -11.00 -11.10
CA ARG A 136 9.73 -12.06 -11.25
C ARG A 136 9.05 -13.44 -11.23
N GLN A 137 8.05 -13.60 -10.36
CA GLN A 137 7.26 -14.85 -10.27
C GLN A 137 6.08 -14.90 -11.25
N GLN A 138 5.78 -13.79 -11.92
CA GLN A 138 4.64 -13.62 -12.84
C GLN A 138 3.30 -14.02 -12.21
N LYS A 139 3.08 -13.64 -10.95
CA LYS A 139 1.83 -13.97 -10.24
C LYS A 139 1.44 -12.91 -9.23
N ILE A 140 0.15 -12.86 -8.94
CA ILE A 140 -0.35 -12.19 -7.76
C ILE A 140 0.05 -13.02 -6.54
N THR A 141 0.82 -12.43 -5.63
CA THR A 141 1.32 -13.11 -4.44
C THR A 141 0.40 -12.96 -3.24
N ASP A 142 -0.40 -11.89 -3.24
CA ASP A 142 -1.29 -11.55 -2.14
C ASP A 142 -2.30 -10.46 -2.53
N HIS A 143 -3.29 -10.24 -1.67
CA HIS A 143 -4.24 -9.14 -1.78
C HIS A 143 -4.73 -8.67 -0.40
N VAL A 144 -5.26 -7.46 -0.35
CA VAL A 144 -5.99 -6.95 0.81
C VAL A 144 -7.16 -6.08 0.37
N GLU A 145 -8.30 -6.22 1.03
CA GLU A 145 -9.42 -5.30 0.85
C GLU A 145 -9.14 -3.98 1.59
N LEU A 146 -9.14 -2.88 0.84
CA LEU A 146 -8.86 -1.54 1.33
C LEU A 146 -10.14 -0.80 1.71
N ALA A 147 -11.17 -0.93 0.90
CA ALA A 147 -12.44 -0.26 1.14
C ALA A 147 -13.61 -1.14 0.70
N GLU A 148 -14.71 -1.03 1.42
CA GLU A 148 -15.97 -1.72 1.14
C GLU A 148 -17.09 -0.96 1.85
N ASP A 149 -18.28 -0.98 1.27
CA ASP A 149 -19.50 -0.59 1.95
C ASP A 149 -20.56 -1.66 1.67
N PHE A 150 -21.05 -2.31 2.73
CA PHE A 150 -22.14 -3.27 2.63
C PHE A 150 -23.19 -2.98 3.69
N GLY A 151 -24.43 -3.33 3.41
CA GLY A 151 -25.46 -3.44 4.43
C GLY A 151 -26.52 -4.46 4.04
N ASP A 152 -27.06 -5.14 5.05
CA ASP A 152 -28.17 -6.07 4.90
C ASP A 152 -28.94 -6.17 6.22
N ALA A 153 -30.27 -6.28 6.15
CA ALA A 153 -31.13 -6.55 7.31
C ALA A 153 -30.85 -5.69 8.56
N GLY A 154 -30.58 -4.40 8.39
CA GLY A 154 -30.30 -3.46 9.49
C GLY A 154 -28.82 -3.39 9.90
N ASP A 155 -27.98 -4.33 9.46
CA ASP A 155 -26.53 -4.25 9.59
C ASP A 155 -25.94 -3.40 8.47
N ALA A 156 -24.91 -2.62 8.79
CA ALA A 156 -24.06 -1.95 7.82
C ALA A 156 -22.60 -2.02 8.26
N MET A 157 -21.70 -2.13 7.29
CA MET A 157 -20.26 -2.07 7.48
C MET A 157 -19.63 -1.19 6.42
N THR A 158 -18.85 -0.21 6.87
CA THR A 158 -18.03 0.63 6.01
C THR A 158 -16.57 0.43 6.36
N LYS A 159 -15.78 -0.06 5.41
CA LYS A 159 -14.34 -0.17 5.48
C LYS A 159 -13.69 0.96 4.70
N THR A 160 -12.75 1.63 5.34
CA THR A 160 -11.93 2.70 4.74
C THR A 160 -10.47 2.44 5.05
N ALA A 161 -9.58 2.87 4.16
CA ALA A 161 -8.15 2.69 4.32
C ALA A 161 -7.35 3.91 3.93
N TRP A 162 -6.17 4.02 4.52
CA TRP A 162 -5.13 4.97 4.16
C TRP A 162 -3.87 4.19 3.84
N LEU A 163 -3.47 4.19 2.57
CA LEU A 163 -2.19 3.65 2.13
C LEU A 163 -1.11 4.71 2.29
N PHE A 164 -0.01 4.37 2.95
CA PHE A 164 1.11 5.29 3.14
C PHE A 164 2.42 4.52 3.28
N ARG A 165 3.54 5.25 3.22
CA ARG A 165 4.86 4.69 3.51
C ARG A 165 5.30 5.07 4.91
N ASN A 166 5.84 4.11 5.65
CA ASN A 166 6.48 4.40 6.93
C ASN A 166 7.83 5.11 6.72
N ARG A 167 8.53 5.42 7.82
CA ARG A 167 9.85 6.09 7.78
C ARG A 167 10.94 5.27 7.08
N GLN A 168 10.76 3.96 6.97
CA GLN A 168 11.62 3.02 6.25
C GLN A 168 11.17 2.84 4.79
N LEU A 169 10.27 3.69 4.29
CA LEU A 169 9.68 3.65 2.95
C LEU A 169 8.88 2.36 2.65
N GLN A 170 8.55 1.57 3.67
CA GLN A 170 7.75 0.37 3.52
C GLN A 170 6.27 0.75 3.46
N LEU A 171 5.55 0.17 2.51
CA LEU A 171 4.10 0.37 2.40
C LEU A 171 3.40 -0.21 3.63
N GLN A 172 2.42 0.53 4.13
CA GLN A 172 1.47 0.12 5.16
C GLN A 172 0.06 0.58 4.76
N THR A 173 -0.94 -0.09 5.30
CA THR A 173 -2.31 0.43 5.29
C THR A 173 -2.84 0.53 6.71
N PHE A 174 -3.39 1.69 7.04
CA PHE A 174 -4.22 1.88 8.23
C PHE A 174 -5.67 1.73 7.79
N GLN A 175 -6.43 0.88 8.47
CA GLN A 175 -7.82 0.60 8.12
C GLN A 175 -8.72 0.95 9.28
N ARG A 176 -9.89 1.50 8.97
CA ARG A 176 -11.02 1.63 9.88
C ARG A 176 -12.17 0.81 9.31
N ILE A 177 -12.74 -0.03 10.16
CA ILE A 177 -13.97 -0.77 9.88
C ILE A 177 -15.02 -0.23 10.85
N HIS A 178 -16.00 0.46 10.30
CA HIS A 178 -17.17 0.92 11.02
C HIS A 178 -18.28 -0.10 10.85
N PHE A 179 -18.94 -0.49 11.94
CA PHE A 179 -20.14 -1.33 11.91
C PHE A 179 -21.28 -0.61 12.60
N SER A 180 -22.48 -0.73 12.06
CA SER A 180 -23.71 -0.28 12.72
C SER A 180 -24.84 -1.27 12.55
N HIS A 181 -25.73 -1.34 13.55
CA HIS A 181 -26.96 -2.11 13.50
C HIS A 181 -28.16 -1.25 13.93
N ASP A 182 -29.21 -1.20 13.12
CA ASP A 182 -30.49 -0.55 13.46
C ASP A 182 -31.45 -1.55 14.10
N ASN A 183 -31.63 -1.46 15.42
CA ASN A 183 -32.47 -2.42 16.19
C ASN A 183 -33.96 -2.38 15.81
N SER A 184 -34.41 -1.38 15.04
CA SER A 184 -35.81 -1.28 14.63
C SER A 184 -36.22 -2.40 13.66
N VAL A 185 -35.25 -3.04 12.99
CA VAL A 185 -35.49 -4.21 12.13
C VAL A 185 -35.91 -5.45 12.93
N ASP A 186 -35.40 -5.59 14.16
CA ASP A 186 -35.69 -6.70 15.06
C ASP A 186 -36.88 -6.40 15.97
N ASN A 187 -37.01 -5.15 16.39
CA ASN A 187 -38.09 -4.67 17.25
C ASN A 187 -38.51 -3.25 16.86
N GLU A 188 -39.68 -3.10 16.25
CA GLU A 188 -40.22 -1.80 15.81
C GLU A 188 -40.35 -0.74 16.94
N ASN A 189 -40.32 -1.14 18.21
CA ASN A 189 -40.36 -0.22 19.36
C ASN A 189 -38.98 0.19 19.86
N ASP A 190 -37.90 -0.42 19.35
CA ASP A 190 -36.52 -0.06 19.66
C ASP A 190 -35.93 0.72 18.50
N THR A 191 -35.80 2.04 18.67
CA THR A 191 -35.24 2.93 17.64
C THR A 191 -33.76 3.22 17.88
N THR A 192 -33.07 2.39 18.67
CA THR A 192 -31.64 2.57 18.94
C THR A 192 -30.78 2.03 17.80
N VAL A 193 -29.61 2.63 17.61
CA VAL A 193 -28.60 2.17 16.66
C VAL A 193 -27.34 1.83 17.44
N GLU A 194 -26.86 0.61 17.29
CA GLU A 194 -25.56 0.19 17.83
C GLU A 194 -24.47 0.52 16.84
N GLN A 195 -23.31 0.98 17.32
CA GLN A 195 -22.19 1.36 16.46
C GLN A 195 -20.86 0.94 17.09
N SER A 196 -19.93 0.50 16.26
CA SER A 196 -18.57 0.20 16.69
C SER A 196 -17.54 0.52 15.61
N ASP A 197 -16.32 0.81 16.03
CA ASP A 197 -15.17 0.98 15.15
C ASP A 197 -14.06 0.02 15.55
N SER A 198 -13.49 -0.67 14.58
CA SER A 198 -12.24 -1.41 14.72
C SER A 198 -11.18 -0.84 13.79
N TYR A 199 -9.92 -0.98 14.22
CA TYR A 199 -8.79 -0.39 13.52
C TYR A 199 -7.68 -1.41 13.34
N HIS A 200 -7.10 -1.44 12.15
CA HIS A 200 -6.03 -2.36 11.80
C HIS A 200 -4.87 -1.64 11.12
N LEU A 201 -3.65 -2.05 11.44
CA LEU A 201 -2.45 -1.66 10.70
C LEU A 201 -1.87 -2.89 10.02
N ILE A 202 -1.85 -2.89 8.69
CA ILE A 202 -1.32 -3.98 7.89
C ILE A 202 -0.02 -3.53 7.23
N GLY A 203 0.99 -4.38 7.30
CA GLY A 203 2.30 -4.18 6.71
C GLY A 203 2.51 -5.07 5.51
N PHE A 204 3.17 -4.53 4.48
CA PHE A 204 3.49 -5.28 3.27
C PHE A 204 4.98 -5.61 3.17
N SER A 205 5.75 -5.58 4.24
CA SER A 205 7.22 -5.77 4.18
C SER A 205 7.65 -7.21 3.88
N LYS A 206 6.75 -8.19 4.01
CA LYS A 206 6.97 -9.60 3.71
C LYS A 206 6.21 -10.00 2.42
N PRO A 207 6.48 -11.17 1.82
CA PRO A 207 5.75 -11.66 0.66
C PRO A 207 4.23 -11.79 0.90
N GLN A 208 3.85 -12.17 2.11
CA GLN A 208 2.47 -12.11 2.60
C GLN A 208 2.32 -10.89 3.50
N ASN A 209 1.17 -10.21 3.39
CA ASN A 209 0.77 -9.14 4.27
C ASN A 209 0.62 -9.66 5.71
N ASP A 210 0.84 -8.78 6.66
CA ASP A 210 0.86 -9.13 8.07
C ASP A 210 0.16 -8.03 8.88
N THR A 211 -0.70 -8.44 9.80
CA THR A 211 -1.36 -7.50 10.71
C THR A 211 -0.35 -7.08 11.78
N LEU A 212 0.16 -5.86 11.65
CA LEU A 212 1.13 -5.28 12.57
C LEU A 212 0.51 -4.88 13.91
N SER A 213 -0.78 -4.50 13.90
CA SER A 213 -1.53 -4.16 15.10
C SER A 213 -3.03 -4.16 14.85
N SER A 214 -3.79 -4.54 15.88
CA SER A 214 -5.24 -4.37 16.00
C SER A 214 -5.62 -3.67 17.31
N ASP A 215 -4.67 -2.99 17.96
CA ASP A 215 -4.94 -2.22 19.18
C ASP A 215 -5.56 -0.86 18.80
N SER A 216 -6.89 -0.81 18.82
CA SER A 216 -7.65 0.39 18.44
C SER A 216 -7.23 1.64 19.20
N LEU A 217 -6.92 1.54 20.51
CA LEU A 217 -6.55 2.71 21.31
C LEU A 217 -5.20 3.28 20.86
N LEU A 218 -4.22 2.40 20.62
CA LEU A 218 -2.91 2.80 20.11
C LEU A 218 -3.02 3.38 18.70
N LEU A 219 -3.79 2.73 17.83
CA LEU A 219 -3.91 3.10 16.43
C LEU A 219 -4.65 4.42 16.25
N VAL A 220 -5.76 4.63 16.97
CA VAL A 220 -6.48 5.92 16.99
C VAL A 220 -5.55 7.03 17.43
N LYS A 221 -4.85 6.86 18.56
CA LYS A 221 -3.90 7.87 19.06
C LYS A 221 -2.82 8.23 18.03
N ARG A 222 -2.39 7.26 17.22
CA ARG A 222 -1.29 7.43 16.27
C ARG A 222 -1.74 7.95 14.90
N PHE A 223 -2.87 7.50 14.39
CA PHE A 223 -3.26 7.66 12.99
C PHE A 223 -4.60 8.37 12.78
N MET A 224 -5.32 8.76 13.83
CA MET A 224 -6.62 9.43 13.64
C MET A 224 -6.53 10.76 12.88
N HIS A 225 -5.37 11.42 12.87
CA HIS A 225 -5.12 12.59 12.01
C HIS A 225 -5.24 12.29 10.50
N LEU A 226 -5.12 11.02 10.08
CA LEU A 226 -5.37 10.59 8.70
C LEU A 226 -6.87 10.48 8.41
N ALA A 227 -7.66 10.10 9.42
CA ALA A 227 -9.10 9.89 9.30
C ALA A 227 -9.96 11.17 9.45
N GLN A 228 -9.32 12.33 9.66
CA GLN A 228 -9.97 13.64 9.82
C GLN A 228 -9.82 14.55 8.59
N GLN A 229 -9.25 14.04 7.49
CA GLN A 229 -9.06 14.75 6.23
C GLN A 229 -10.23 14.52 5.29
#